data_AF-A0AAX0ZDX8-F1
#
_entry.id   AF-A0AAX0ZDX8-F1
#
_cell.length_a   1.000
_cell.length_b   1.000
_cell.length_c   1.000
_cell.angle_alpha   90.00
_cell.angle_beta   90.00
_cell.angle_gamma   90.00
#
_symmetry.space_group_name_H-M   'P 1'
#
loop_
_entity.id
_entity.type
_entity.pdbx_description
1 polymer ?
#
loop_
_entity_poly.entity_id
_entity_poly.type
_entity_poly.pdbx_seq_one_letter_code
_entity_poly.pdbx_strand_id
1 'polypeptide(L)'
;MKLDYDCVRHLLLEIESNKKLGEPLTEYNFKDNIVFGKYDFETVMYSLLKLKEANYVNVSLSWESGHVIGYLINDITWAGHEFLDNIRDNKTWSEVKNVASKTSSMSLTLMSKLAFQYLSRKFNLS
;
A
#
# COMPACT_ATOMS: atom_id res chain seq x y z
N MET A 1 -1.39 -7.92 14.45
CA MET A 1 -2.49 -7.52 13.55
C MET A 1 -2.39 -8.30 12.24
N LYS A 2 -3.50 -8.44 11.50
CA LYS A 2 -3.52 -8.97 10.13
C LYS A 2 -3.38 -7.80 9.15
N LEU A 3 -2.58 -7.97 8.10
CA LEU A 3 -2.41 -6.92 7.09
C LEU A 3 -3.68 -6.80 6.24
N ASP A 4 -4.25 -5.61 6.18
CA ASP A 4 -5.38 -5.28 5.32
C ASP A 4 -4.86 -4.82 3.95
N TYR A 5 -5.12 -5.62 2.92
CA TYR A 5 -4.65 -5.35 1.57
C TYR A 5 -5.40 -4.23 0.86
N ASP A 6 -6.67 -3.98 1.22
CA ASP A 6 -7.42 -2.83 0.72
C ASP A 6 -6.87 -1.54 1.36
N CYS A 7 -6.48 -1.58 2.65
CA CYS A 7 -5.78 -0.47 3.29
C CYS A 7 -4.44 -0.18 2.62
N VAL A 8 -3.63 -1.22 2.36
CA VAL A 8 -2.35 -1.08 1.63
C VAL A 8 -2.53 -0.38 0.29
N ARG A 9 -3.51 -0.81 -0.52
CA ARG A 9 -3.76 -0.22 -1.84
C ARG A 9 -4.22 1.24 -1.72
N HIS A 10 -5.20 1.53 -0.86
CA HIS A 10 -5.69 2.89 -0.66
C HIS A 10 -4.60 3.83 -0.16
N LEU A 11 -3.79 3.38 0.79
CA LEU A 11 -2.68 4.16 1.34
C LEU A 11 -1.64 4.50 0.25
N LEU A 12 -1.24 3.54 -0.59
CA LEU A 12 -0.31 3.80 -1.69
C LEU A 12 -0.86 4.80 -2.71
N LEU A 13 -2.14 4.65 -3.11
CA LEU A 13 -2.81 5.60 -4.01
C LEU A 13 -2.86 7.02 -3.43
N GLU A 14 -3.13 7.14 -2.13
CA GLU A 14 -3.21 8.44 -1.47
C GLU A 14 -1.84 9.08 -1.23
N ILE A 15 -0.82 8.29 -0.89
CA ILE A 15 0.57 8.78 -0.82
C ILE A 15 0.94 9.34 -2.19
N GLU A 16 0.75 8.57 -3.27
CA GLU A 16 1.10 9.00 -4.62
C GLU A 16 0.36 10.27 -5.05
N SER A 17 -0.93 10.38 -4.74
CA SER A 17 -1.74 11.55 -5.12
C SER A 17 -1.36 12.84 -4.38
N ASN A 18 -0.81 12.73 -3.18
CA ASN A 18 -0.46 13.88 -2.34
C ASN A 18 1.03 14.23 -2.40
N LYS A 19 1.88 13.31 -2.86
CA LYS A 19 3.32 13.48 -2.82
C LYS A 19 3.80 14.47 -3.88
N LYS A 20 4.67 15.38 -3.47
CA LYS A 20 5.49 16.21 -4.36
C LYS A 20 6.97 15.90 -4.16
N LEU A 21 7.75 16.08 -5.22
CA LEU A 21 9.20 15.87 -5.15
C LEU A 21 9.82 16.82 -4.13
N GLY A 22 10.61 16.27 -3.19
CA GLY A 22 11.26 17.06 -2.13
C GLY A 22 10.37 17.42 -0.93
N GLU A 23 9.08 17.10 -0.94
CA GLU A 23 8.15 17.41 0.15
C GLU A 23 7.65 16.12 0.83
N PRO A 24 8.18 15.73 2.01
CA PRO A 24 7.72 14.52 2.70
C PRO A 24 6.30 14.70 3.27
N LEU A 25 5.58 13.58 3.40
CA LEU A 25 4.27 13.55 4.05
C LEU A 25 4.43 13.22 5.53
N THR A 26 3.70 13.92 6.38
CA THR A 26 3.77 13.85 7.84
C THR A 26 2.37 13.94 8.43
N GLU A 27 2.23 13.76 9.73
CA GLU A 27 0.95 13.99 10.42
C GLU A 27 0.36 15.38 10.20
N TYR A 28 1.14 16.40 9.83
CA TYR A 28 0.62 17.75 9.63
C TYR A 28 -0.05 17.96 8.27
N ASN A 29 0.41 17.28 7.23
CA ASN A 29 -0.07 17.45 5.85
C ASN A 29 -0.75 16.20 5.27
N PHE A 30 -0.77 15.09 6.02
CA PHE A 30 -1.32 13.81 5.53
C PHE A 30 -2.41 13.20 6.42
N LYS A 31 -2.62 13.68 7.65
CA LYS A 31 -3.59 13.07 8.59
C LYS A 31 -5.06 13.16 8.17
N ASP A 32 -5.43 14.14 7.35
CA ASP A 32 -6.83 14.41 6.97
C ASP A 32 -7.21 13.70 5.66
N ASN A 33 -6.39 12.75 5.19
CA ASN A 33 -6.63 12.01 3.96
C ASN A 33 -7.72 10.94 4.10
N ILE A 34 -8.29 10.54 2.96
CA ILE A 34 -9.45 9.63 2.87
C ILE A 34 -9.18 8.29 3.56
N VAL A 35 -7.93 7.80 3.58
CA VAL A 35 -7.54 6.53 4.21
C VAL A 35 -7.83 6.56 5.71
N PHE A 36 -7.63 7.69 6.39
CA PHE A 36 -7.93 7.85 7.81
C PHE A 36 -9.43 7.99 8.11
N GLY A 37 -10.25 8.25 7.09
CA GLY A 37 -11.71 8.16 7.19
C GLY A 37 -12.25 6.74 6.97
N LYS A 38 -11.46 5.84 6.38
CA LYS A 38 -11.85 4.46 6.06
C LYS A 38 -11.29 3.42 7.02
N TYR A 39 -10.12 3.69 7.60
CA TYR A 39 -9.39 2.78 8.47
C TYR A 39 -8.95 3.52 9.73
N ASP A 40 -8.89 2.80 10.86
CA ASP A 40 -8.33 3.36 12.08
C ASP A 40 -6.82 3.63 11.96
N PHE A 41 -6.32 4.51 12.83
CA PHE A 41 -4.92 4.94 12.82
C PHE A 41 -3.96 3.74 12.94
N GLU A 42 -4.28 2.76 13.78
CA GLU A 42 -3.44 1.58 14.00
C GLU A 42 -3.31 0.74 12.71
N THR A 43 -4.40 0.53 11.98
CA THR A 43 -4.43 -0.19 10.70
C THR A 43 -3.62 0.53 9.62
N VAL A 44 -3.72 1.86 9.54
CA VAL A 44 -2.92 2.66 8.60
C VAL A 44 -1.43 2.59 8.96
N MET A 45 -1.06 2.81 10.23
CA MET A 45 0.33 2.75 10.67
C MET A 45 0.93 1.34 10.52
N TYR A 46 0.15 0.30 10.82
CA TYR A 46 0.56 -1.08 10.63
C TYR A 46 0.79 -1.39 9.15
N SER A 47 -0.09 -0.94 8.26
CA SER A 47 0.08 -1.07 6.80
C SER A 47 1.33 -0.34 6.31
N LEU A 48 1.57 0.88 6.80
CA LEU A 48 2.74 1.68 6.49
C LEU A 48 4.04 1.00 6.97
N LEU A 49 4.03 0.41 8.17
CA LEU A 49 5.14 -0.38 8.70
C LEU A 49 5.42 -1.62 7.83
N LYS A 50 4.40 -2.38 7.43
CA LYS A 50 4.59 -3.56 6.56
C LYS A 50 5.09 -3.16 5.16
N LEU A 51 4.62 -2.04 4.61
CA LEU A 51 5.11 -1.49 3.34
C LEU A 51 6.58 -1.06 3.42
N LYS A 52 7.00 -0.49 4.56
CA LYS A 52 8.41 -0.20 4.85
C LYS A 52 9.26 -1.47 4.85
N GLU A 53 8.83 -2.49 5.59
CA GLU A 53 9.55 -3.77 5.68
C GLU A 53 9.65 -4.48 4.33
N ALA A 54 8.63 -4.34 3.47
CA ALA A 54 8.63 -4.84 2.10
C ALA A 54 9.43 -3.97 1.11
N ASN A 55 10.02 -2.86 1.56
CA ASN A 55 10.72 -1.87 0.74
C ASN A 55 9.84 -1.28 -0.38
N TYR A 56 8.53 -1.13 -0.15
CA TYR A 56 7.59 -0.48 -1.08
C TYR A 56 7.41 1.01 -0.78
N VAL A 57 7.66 1.43 0.46
CA VAL A 57 7.62 2.84 0.87
C VAL A 57 8.84 3.16 1.71
N ASN A 58 9.48 4.29 1.42
CA ASN A 58 10.50 4.87 2.29
C ASN A 58 9.81 5.73 3.35
N VAL A 59 9.77 5.23 4.59
CA VAL A 59 9.09 5.89 5.70
C VAL A 59 9.85 5.70 7.01
N SER A 60 9.82 6.73 7.83
CA SER A 60 10.26 6.72 9.22
C SER A 60 9.04 6.77 10.14
N LEU A 61 9.04 5.92 11.16
CA LEU A 61 8.00 5.88 12.20
C LEU A 61 8.67 6.18 13.54
N SER A 62 8.07 7.09 14.30
CA SER A 62 8.50 7.44 15.66
C SER A 62 7.68 6.67 16.67
N TRP A 63 8.35 6.08 17.66
CA TRP A 63 7.74 5.19 18.64
C TRP A 63 7.95 5.71 20.06
N GLU A 64 6.92 5.65 20.87
CA GLU A 64 6.97 5.94 22.31
C GLU A 64 6.09 4.93 23.05
N SER A 65 6.65 4.30 24.09
CA SER A 65 5.95 3.29 24.90
C SER A 65 5.26 2.18 24.08
N GLY A 66 5.85 1.81 22.94
CA GLY A 66 5.31 0.78 22.03
C GLY A 66 4.22 1.27 21.06
N HIS A 67 3.90 2.56 21.06
CA HIS A 67 2.91 3.18 20.17
C HIS A 67 3.58 4.08 19.13
N VAL A 68 2.99 4.14 17.93
CA VAL A 68 3.42 5.09 16.89
C VAL A 68 2.89 6.48 17.25
N ILE A 69 3.80 7.43 17.42
CA ILE A 69 3.46 8.83 17.78
C ILE A 69 3.67 9.82 16.62
N GLY A 70 4.30 9.38 15.53
CA GLY A 70 4.53 10.21 14.36
C GLY A 70 5.07 9.42 13.18
N TYR A 71 4.94 9.97 11.98
CA TYR A 71 5.41 9.35 10.76
C TYR A 71 5.93 10.37 9.76
N LEU A 72 6.93 9.95 8.98
CA LEU A 72 7.49 10.74 7.89
C LEU A 72 7.66 9.85 6.67
N ILE A 73 6.81 10.04 5.66
CA ILE A 73 6.81 9.30 4.41
C ILE A 73 7.62 10.10 3.39
N ASN A 74 8.80 9.58 3.06
CA ASN A 74 9.74 10.22 2.13
C ASN A 74 9.34 10.03 0.68
N ASP A 75 8.99 8.80 0.29
CA ASP A 75 8.54 8.47 -1.07
C ASP A 75 7.99 7.05 -1.17
N ILE A 76 7.30 6.75 -2.27
CA ILE A 76 7.06 5.38 -2.72
C ILE A 76 8.34 4.91 -3.43
N THR A 77 8.81 3.70 -3.15
CA THR A 77 10.00 3.17 -3.85
C THR A 77 9.64 2.76 -5.27
N TRP A 78 10.63 2.54 -6.13
CA TRP A 78 10.39 1.97 -7.46
C TRP A 78 9.56 0.68 -7.42
N ALA A 79 9.92 -0.25 -6.53
CA ALA A 79 9.17 -1.51 -6.36
C ALA A 79 7.74 -1.27 -5.83
N GLY A 80 7.55 -0.22 -5.03
CA GLY A 80 6.23 0.22 -4.58
C GLY A 80 5.37 0.74 -5.73
N HIS A 81 5.94 1.51 -6.66
CA HIS A 81 5.26 1.95 -7.88
C HIS A 81 4.92 0.77 -8.79
N GLU A 82 5.85 -0.15 -9.04
CA GLU A 82 5.55 -1.36 -9.84
C GLU A 82 4.40 -2.18 -9.24
N PHE A 83 4.41 -2.37 -7.91
CA PHE A 83 3.32 -3.03 -7.22
C PHE A 83 2.01 -2.27 -7.38
N LEU A 84 2.00 -0.96 -7.09
CA LEU A 84 0.82 -0.10 -7.15
C LEU A 84 0.22 -0.10 -8.56
N ASP A 85 1.04 0.03 -9.59
CA ASP A 85 0.60 0.08 -10.99
C ASP A 85 -0.05 -1.23 -11.44
N ASN A 86 0.46 -2.37 -10.98
CA ASN A 86 -0.15 -3.66 -11.25
C ASN A 86 -1.54 -3.82 -10.62
N ILE A 87 -1.79 -3.18 -9.47
CA ILE A 87 -3.08 -3.27 -8.74
C ILE A 87 -3.94 -2.00 -8.83
N ARG A 88 -3.53 -1.01 -9.63
CA ARG A 88 -4.17 0.30 -9.71
C ARG A 88 -5.59 0.22 -10.25
N ASP A 89 -5.78 -0.49 -11.36
CA ASP A 89 -7.08 -0.67 -12.01
C ASP A 89 -8.05 -1.43 -11.10
N ASN A 90 -9.24 -0.87 -10.86
CA ASN A 90 -10.26 -1.48 -10.00
C ASN A 90 -10.66 -2.87 -10.49
N LYS A 91 -10.71 -3.09 -11.81
CA LYS A 91 -11.05 -4.40 -12.38
C LYS A 91 -9.95 -5.41 -12.09
N THR A 92 -8.68 -5.07 -12.37
CA THR A 92 -7.54 -5.93 -12.00
C THR A 92 -7.52 -6.22 -10.50
N TRP A 93 -7.72 -5.21 -9.65
CA TRP A 93 -7.75 -5.40 -8.20
C TRP A 93 -8.84 -6.36 -7.75
N SER A 94 -10.06 -6.22 -8.29
CA SER A 94 -11.17 -7.12 -8.00
C SER A 94 -10.86 -8.58 -8.35
N GLU A 95 -10.22 -8.81 -9.51
CA GLU A 95 -9.83 -10.16 -9.94
C GLU A 95 -8.74 -10.76 -9.06
N VAL A 96 -7.72 -9.97 -8.69
CA VAL A 96 -6.68 -10.40 -7.75
C VAL A 96 -7.29 -10.77 -6.41
N LYS A 97 -8.22 -9.96 -5.88
CA LYS A 97 -8.91 -10.27 -4.62
C LYS A 97 -9.76 -11.53 -4.71
N ASN A 98 -10.44 -11.78 -5.83
CA ASN A 98 -11.23 -12.98 -6.06
C ASN A 98 -10.36 -14.26 -6.06
N VAL A 99 -9.14 -14.18 -6.60
CA VAL A 99 -8.18 -15.29 -6.50
C VAL A 99 -7.66 -15.41 -5.06
N ALA A 100 -7.31 -14.29 -4.43
CA ALA A 100 -6.79 -14.26 -3.08
C ALA A 100 -7.77 -14.78 -2.03
N SER A 101 -9.08 -14.56 -2.20
CA SER A 101 -10.11 -15.05 -1.26
C SER A 101 -10.24 -16.57 -1.24
N LYS A 102 -9.65 -17.29 -2.20
CA LYS A 102 -9.66 -18.77 -2.24
C LYS A 102 -8.64 -19.41 -1.30
N THR A 103 -7.79 -18.61 -0.65
CA THR A 103 -6.76 -19.09 0.28
C THR A 103 -6.54 -18.09 1.42
N SER A 104 -6.23 -18.60 2.61
CA SER A 104 -5.73 -17.75 3.70
C SER A 104 -4.24 -17.41 3.54
N SER A 105 -3.55 -18.12 2.64
CA SER A 105 -2.10 -17.99 2.41
C SER A 105 -1.85 -17.06 1.24
N MET A 106 -1.88 -15.76 1.51
CA MET A 106 -1.59 -14.71 0.54
C MET A 106 -0.47 -13.81 1.06
N SER A 107 0.49 -13.47 0.20
CA SER A 107 1.53 -12.47 0.50
C SER A 107 1.39 -11.29 -0.45
N LEU A 108 1.94 -10.13 -0.08
CA LEU A 108 1.99 -8.96 -0.98
C LEU A 108 2.68 -9.31 -2.32
N THR A 109 3.77 -10.06 -2.26
CA THR A 109 4.50 -10.53 -3.45
C THR A 109 3.62 -11.41 -4.34
N LEU A 110 2.84 -12.32 -3.75
CA LEU A 110 1.96 -13.19 -4.53
C LEU A 110 0.81 -12.40 -5.16
N MET A 111 0.23 -11.43 -4.44
CA MET A 111 -0.77 -10.53 -5.04
C MET A 111 -0.21 -9.75 -6.23
N SER A 112 1.02 -9.23 -6.11
CA SER A 112 1.71 -8.56 -7.22
C SER A 112 1.86 -9.48 -8.44
N LYS A 113 2.30 -10.72 -8.23
CA LYS A 113 2.42 -11.73 -9.29
C LYS A 113 1.08 -12.07 -9.93
N LEU A 114 0.01 -12.20 -9.15
CA LEU A 114 -1.34 -12.47 -9.67
C LEU A 114 -1.84 -11.30 -10.53
N ALA A 115 -1.60 -10.06 -10.07
CA ALA A 115 -1.95 -8.86 -10.80
C ALA A 115 -1.22 -8.78 -12.15
N PHE A 116 0.09 -9.00 -12.13
CA PHE A 116 0.92 -9.10 -13.34
C PHE A 116 0.40 -10.18 -14.29
N GLN A 117 0.16 -11.40 -13.82
CA GLN A 117 -0.36 -12.50 -14.65
C GLN A 117 -1.72 -12.19 -15.26
N TYR A 118 -2.61 -11.53 -14.51
CA TYR A 118 -3.91 -11.10 -15.02
C TYR A 118 -3.73 -10.06 -16.15
N LEU A 119 -2.87 -9.07 -15.96
CA LEU A 119 -2.57 -8.05 -16.96
C LEU A 119 -1.91 -8.64 -18.21
N SER A 120 -0.92 -9.52 -18.07
CA SER A 120 -0.27 -10.21 -19.20
C SER A 120 -1.29 -10.95 -20.06
N ARG A 121 -2.23 -11.68 -19.43
CA ARG A 121 -3.33 -12.34 -20.15
C ARG A 121 -4.28 -11.34 -20.81
N LYS A 122 -4.67 -10.27 -20.11
CA LYS A 122 -5.53 -9.21 -20.64
C LYS A 122 -4.94 -8.53 -21.88
N PHE A 123 -3.62 -8.45 -21.97
CA PHE A 123 -2.89 -7.81 -23.06
C PHE A 123 -2.31 -8.77 -24.10
N ASN A 124 -2.55 -10.08 -23.98
CA ASN A 124 -1.97 -11.11 -24.85
C ASN A 124 -0.42 -11.06 -24.91
N LEU A 125 0.20 -10.72 -23.79
CA LEU A 125 1.65 -10.81 -23.61
C LEU A 125 1.95 -12.24 -23.15
N SER A 126 2.10 -13.15 -24.11
CA SER A 126 2.49 -14.55 -23.86
C SER A 126 3.99 -14.69 -23.63
#